data_AF-A0A7V3T526-F1
#
_entry.id   AF-A0A7V3T526-F1
#
_cell.length_a   1.000
_cell.length_b   1.000
_cell.length_c   1.000
_cell.angle_alpha   90.00
_cell.angle_beta   90.00
_cell.angle_gamma   90.00
#
_symmetry.space_group_name_H-M   'P 1'
#
loop_
_entity.id
_entity.type
_entity.pdbx_description
1 polymer ?
#
loop_
_entity_poly.entity_id
_entity_poly.type
_entity_poly.pdbx_seq_one_letter_code
_entity_poly.pdbx_strand_id
1 'polypeptide(L)' 'RGEVVGVANAKIMFGEGLGFAIPVNMVKFFLRHRDAYAYDKDNPTNPYRYLPPPGRLHKPGTAGRPAGQDR' A
#
# COMPACT_ATOMS: atom_id res chain seq x y z
N ARG A 1 19.24 -34.03 -3.35
CA ARG A 1 18.48 -33.55 -2.18
C ARG A 1 17.69 -32.32 -2.62
N GLY A 2 16.39 -32.26 -2.38
CA GLY A 2 15.50 -31.17 -2.79
C GLY A 2 15.29 -30.16 -1.67
N GLU A 3 16.35 -29.43 -1.31
CA GLU A 3 16.29 -28.46 -0.22
C GLU A 3 15.72 -27.13 -0.71
N VAL A 4 14.79 -26.56 0.06
CA VAL A 4 14.12 -25.29 -0.30
C VAL A 4 15.06 -24.12 -0.03
N VAL A 5 15.49 -23.45 -1.10
CA VAL A 5 16.41 -22.30 -1.03
C VAL A 5 15.68 -20.95 -0.99
N GLY A 6 14.46 -20.88 -1.51
CA GLY A 6 13.64 -19.65 -1.51
C GLY A 6 12.25 -19.85 -2.10
N VAL A 7 11.39 -18.83 -1.96
CA VAL A 7 10.01 -18.80 -2.47
C VAL A 7 9.90 -17.76 -3.58
N ALA A 8 9.48 -18.18 -4.78
CA ALA A 8 9.30 -17.27 -5.91
C ALA A 8 8.09 -16.34 -5.68
N ASN A 9 8.27 -15.03 -5.89
CA ASN A 9 7.21 -14.03 -5.66
C ASN A 9 6.79 -13.31 -6.94
N ALA A 10 7.74 -13.00 -7.82
CA ALA A 10 7.48 -12.24 -9.03
C ALA A 10 8.36 -12.71 -10.19
N LYS A 11 7.87 -12.48 -11.41
CA LYS A 11 8.60 -12.69 -12.66
C LYS A 11 8.38 -11.48 -13.57
N ILE A 12 9.44 -11.01 -14.22
CA ILE A 12 9.31 -9.98 -15.26
C ILE A 12 8.80 -10.64 -16.53
N MET A 13 7.69 -10.14 -17.07
CA MET A 13 7.02 -10.74 -18.23
C MET A 13 7.68 -10.37 -19.57
N PHE A 14 8.43 -9.25 -19.62
CA PHE A 14 9.07 -8.72 -20.84
C PHE A 14 10.60 -8.87 -20.87
N GLY A 15 11.19 -9.57 -19.91
CA GLY A 15 12.60 -9.88 -19.84
C GLY A 15 12.76 -11.34 -19.46
N GLU A 16 13.00 -12.20 -20.45
CA GLU A 16 13.07 -13.64 -20.23
C GLU A 16 14.23 -13.99 -19.28
N GLY A 17 13.93 -14.86 -18.30
CA GLY A 17 14.94 -15.47 -17.43
C GLY A 17 15.09 -14.87 -16.02
N LEU A 18 14.46 -13.74 -15.69
CA LEU A 18 14.58 -13.13 -14.36
C LEU A 18 13.35 -13.41 -13.47
N GLY A 19 13.51 -14.36 -12.55
CA GLY A 19 12.57 -14.63 -11.46
C GLY A 19 13.11 -14.10 -10.14
N PHE A 20 12.25 -13.52 -9.31
CA PHE A 20 12.59 -13.06 -7.98
C PHE A 20 12.12 -14.07 -6.94
N ALA A 21 13.01 -14.40 -6.00
CA ALA A 21 12.70 -15.28 -4.89
C ALA A 21 13.10 -14.64 -3.56
N ILE A 22 12.28 -14.88 -2.54
CA ILE A 22 12.60 -14.52 -1.16
C ILE A 22 13.44 -15.66 -0.58
N PRO A 23 14.67 -15.39 -0.10
CA PRO A 23 15.53 -16.41 0.51
C PRO A 23 14.86 -17.10 1.70
N VAL A 24 15.07 -18.41 1.86
CA VAL A 24 14.39 -19.21 2.89
C VAL A 24 14.70 -18.75 4.32
N ASN A 25 15.89 -18.22 4.58
CA ASN A 25 16.25 -17.63 5.87
C ASN A 25 15.40 -16.39 6.18
N MET A 26 15.12 -15.56 5.16
CA MET A 26 14.27 -14.38 5.28
C MET A 26 12.80 -14.77 5.51
N VAL A 27 12.30 -15.78 4.79
CA VAL A 27 10.94 -16.32 5.02
C VAL A 27 10.79 -16.86 6.44
N LYS A 28 11.77 -17.64 6.92
CA LYS A 28 11.77 -18.15 8.30
C LYS A 28 11.83 -17.03 9.32
N PHE A 29 12.60 -15.97 9.06
CA PHE A 29 12.68 -14.81 9.95
C PHE A 29 11.34 -14.06 10.02
N PHE A 30 10.71 -13.81 8.87
CA PHE A 30 9.38 -13.21 8.78
C PHE A 30 8.33 -14.00 9.54
N LEU A 31 8.27 -15.32 9.35
CA LEU A 31 7.29 -16.17 10.05
C LEU A 31 7.45 -16.14 11.57
N ARG A 32 8.70 -16.04 12.06
CA ARG A 32 8.97 -15.94 13.51
C ARG A 32 8.65 -14.58 14.13
N HIS A 33 8.72 -13.50 13.35
CA HIS A 33 8.48 -12.13 13.82
C HIS A 33 7.33 -11.48 13.06
N ARG A 34 6.30 -12.27 12.74
CA ARG A 34 5.17 -11.84 11.91
C ARG A 34 4.50 -10.60 12.50
N ASP A 35 4.43 -10.53 13.83
CA ASP A 35 3.91 -9.42 14.62
C ASP A 35 4.68 -8.11 14.37
N ALA A 36 6.00 -8.16 14.27
CA ALA A 36 6.82 -6.97 13.96
C ALA A 36 6.57 -6.44 12.54
N TYR A 37 6.12 -7.29 11.61
CA TYR A 37 5.74 -6.89 10.25
C TYR A 37 4.26 -6.56 10.11
N ALA A 38 3.43 -6.81 11.13
CA ALA A 38 2.03 -6.46 11.09
C ALA A 38 1.89 -4.94 11.18
N TYR A 39 1.00 -4.38 10.36
CA TYR A 39 0.67 -2.97 10.46
C TYR A 39 -0.04 -2.74 11.80
N ASP A 40 0.58 -1.94 12.66
CA ASP A 40 0.01 -1.42 13.89
C ASP A 40 0.08 0.11 13.85
N LYS A 41 -1.07 0.76 14.10
CA LYS A 41 -1.19 2.21 14.13
C LYS A 41 -0.51 2.80 15.36
N ASP A 42 -0.42 2.02 16.43
CA ASP A 42 0.14 2.44 17.71
C ASP A 42 1.63 2.12 17.82
N ASN A 43 2.21 1.43 16.82
CA ASN A 43 3.64 1.19 16.75
C ASN A 43 4.39 2.46 16.28
N PRO A 44 5.19 3.11 17.14
CA PRO A 44 5.86 4.37 16.84
C PRO A 44 6.97 4.23 15.78
N THR A 45 7.39 3.00 15.45
CA THR A 45 8.39 2.73 14.41
C THR A 45 7.80 2.62 13.01
N ASN A 46 6.48 2.72 12.85
CA ASN A 46 5.83 2.57 11.56
C ASN A 46 6.24 3.71 10.62
N PRO A 47 7.01 3.45 9.54
CA PRO A 47 7.62 4.49 8.72
C PRO A 47 6.60 5.25 7.84
N TYR A 48 5.36 4.74 7.74
CA TYR A 48 4.31 5.33 6.93
C TYR A 48 3.13 5.78 7.79
N ARG A 49 2.94 7.10 7.86
CA ARG A 49 1.71 7.71 8.37
C ARG A 49 0.71 7.83 7.23
N TYR A 50 -0.30 6.97 7.21
CA TYR A 50 -1.41 7.10 6.26
C TYR A 50 -2.20 8.35 6.61
N LEU A 51 -2.06 9.38 5.78
CA LEU A 51 -2.93 10.54 5.82
C LEU A 51 -4.32 10.10 5.33
N PRO A 52 -5.42 10.62 5.92
CA PRO A 52 -6.73 10.42 5.35
C PRO A 52 -6.72 10.90 3.89
N PRO A 53 -7.45 10.23 2.99
CA PRO A 53 -7.55 10.70 1.61
C PRO A 53 -8.02 12.16 1.63
N PRO A 54 -7.54 13.01 0.71
CA PRO A 54 -8.01 14.38 0.65
C PRO A 54 -9.54 14.36 0.58
N GLY A 55 -10.18 15.03 1.54
CA GLY A 55 -11.64 15.17 1.55
C GLY A 55 -12.08 15.77 0.21
N ARG A 56 -13.22 15.32 -0.33
CA ARG A 56 -13.78 15.90 -1.56
C ARG A 56 -13.78 17.42 -1.36
N LEU A 57 -13.01 18.13 -2.19
CA LEU A 57 -13.02 19.58 -2.20
C LEU A 57 -14.48 19.96 -2.43
N HIS A 58 -15.18 20.43 -1.39
CA HIS A 58 -16.47 21.06 -1.57
C HIS A 58 -16.18 22.26 -2.44
N LYS A 59 -16.44 22.12 -3.74
CA LYS A 59 -16.48 23.25 -4.66
C LYS A 59 -17.48 24.21 -4.02
N PRO A 60 -17.06 25.39 -3.52
CA PRO A 60 -18.01 26.31 -2.91
C PRO A 60 -19.08 26.53 -3.96
N GLY A 61 -20.31 26.17 -3.59
CA GLY A 61 -21.44 26.16 -4.48
C GLY A 61 -21.49 27.47 -5.22
N THR A 62 -21.64 27.37 -6.53
CA THR A 62 -22.08 28.46 -7.40
C THR A 62 -23.23 29.15 -6.69
N ALA A 63 -22.94 30.29 -6.05
CA ALA A 63 -23.94 31.11 -5.40
C ALA A 63 -24.94 31.48 -6.48
N GLY A 64 -26.18 31.02 -6.30
CA GLY A 64 -27.28 31.26 -7.22
C GLY A 64 -27.37 32.75 -7.52
N ARG A 65 -27.18 33.08 -8.79
CA ARG A 65 -27.51 34.37 -9.39
C ARG A 65 -28.98 34.68 -9.04
N PRO A 66 -29.32 35.82 -8.41
CA PRO A 66 -30.72 36.19 -8.26
C PRO A 66 -31.24 36.54 -9.65
N ALA A 67 -32.09 35.67 -10.19
CA ALA A 67 -32.90 35.94 -11.36
C ALA A 67 -34.22 36.55 -10.90
N GLY A 68 -34.62 37.66 -11.52
CA GLY A 68 -36.01 38.14 -11.48
C GLY A 68 -36.25 39.36 -10.60
N GLN A 69 -35.90 40.52 -11.14
CA GLN A 69 -36.76 41.70 -11.03
C GLN A 69 -37.93 41.46 -12.01
N ASP A 70 -39.14 41.18 -11.50
CA ASP A 70 -40.42 41.53 -12.16
C ASP A 70 -41.63 41.20 -11.27
N ARG A 71 -42.17 42.23 -10.61
CA ARG A 71 -43.59 42.54 -10.30
C ARG A 71 -43.69 43.52 -9.14
#